data_AF-A0A522FLF8-F1
#
_entry.id   AF-A0A522FLF8-F1
#
_cell.length_a   1.000
_cell.length_b   1.000
_cell.length_c   1.000
_cell.angle_alpha   90.00
_cell.angle_beta   90.00
_cell.angle_gamma   90.00
#
_symmetry.space_group_name_H-M   'P 1'
#
loop_
_entity.id
_entity.type
_entity.pdbx_description
1 polymer ?
#
loop_
_entity_poly.entity_id
_entity_poly.type
_entity_poly.pdbx_seq_one_letter_code
_entity_poly.pdbx_strand_id
1 'polypeptide(L)'
;MRLSEIEKKALNIALEGVVGEVFIFGSRIDDNKKGGDLDILIFSKENAFKLSQEVTVRFFKVCEEKIDVIVMNPENLSKEQVAFLNIIEKIKLFNNKVE
;
A
#
# COMPACT_ATOMS: atom_id res chain seq x y z
N MET A 1 -8.84 7.87 -8.45
CA MET A 1 -7.68 7.61 -7.57
C MET A 1 -6.91 8.90 -7.46
N ARG A 2 -6.87 9.48 -6.26
CA ARG A 2 -6.28 10.79 -6.03
C ARG A 2 -4.81 10.65 -5.65
N LEU A 3 -3.99 10.50 -6.68
CA LEU A 3 -2.53 10.44 -6.61
C LEU A 3 -1.91 11.46 -7.57
N SER A 4 -1.03 12.30 -7.04
CA SER A 4 -0.14 13.16 -7.82
C SER A 4 0.92 12.32 -8.56
N GLU A 5 1.56 12.92 -9.55
CA GLU A 5 2.62 12.26 -10.32
C GLU A 5 3.84 11.89 -9.46
N ILE A 6 4.17 12.71 -8.45
CA ILE A 6 5.27 12.42 -7.53
C ILE A 6 4.95 11.23 -6.60
N GLU A 7 3.71 11.13 -6.10
CA GLU A 7 3.27 10.00 -5.29
C GLU A 7 3.25 8.71 -6.12
N LYS A 8 2.80 8.75 -7.38
CA LYS A 8 2.87 7.59 -8.29
C LYS A 8 4.31 7.12 -8.50
N LYS A 9 5.22 8.06 -8.74
CA LYS A 9 6.65 7.75 -8.90
C LYS A 9 7.24 7.16 -7.62
N ALA A 10 6.93 7.74 -6.47
CA ALA A 10 7.39 7.27 -5.18
C ALA A 10 6.85 5.87 -4.86
N LEU A 11 5.58 5.58 -5.16
CA LEU A 11 5.00 4.24 -5.03
C LEU A 11 5.71 3.21 -5.91
N ASN A 12 5.95 3.53 -7.19
CA ASN A 12 6.64 2.61 -8.10
C ASN A 12 8.03 2.22 -7.57
N ILE A 13 8.79 3.18 -7.03
CA ILE A 13 10.12 2.93 -6.43
C ILE A 13 9.99 2.18 -5.10
N ALA A 14 9.04 2.57 -4.25
CA ALA A 14 8.86 1.99 -2.93
C ALA A 14 8.44 0.51 -2.99
N LEU A 15 7.62 0.16 -3.98
CA LEU A 15 7.07 -1.17 -4.20
C LEU A 15 7.95 -2.05 -5.09
N GLU A 16 9.08 -1.54 -5.59
CA GLU A 16 10.02 -2.30 -6.41
C GLU A 16 10.58 -3.50 -5.63
N GLY A 17 10.38 -4.70 -6.18
CA GLY A 17 10.84 -5.95 -5.59
C GLY A 17 9.93 -6.54 -4.50
N VAL A 18 8.81 -5.90 -4.17
CA VAL A 18 7.84 -6.44 -3.21
C VAL A 18 7.20 -7.71 -3.77
N VAL A 19 7.31 -8.81 -3.02
CA VAL A 19 6.71 -10.09 -3.39
C VAL A 19 5.33 -10.18 -2.76
N GLY A 20 4.29 -9.98 -3.56
CA GLY A 20 2.91 -10.02 -3.07
C GLY A 20 1.93 -9.27 -3.95
N GLU A 21 0.70 -9.15 -3.46
CA GLU A 21 -0.31 -8.30 -4.06
C GLU A 21 -0.39 -6.98 -3.31
N VAL A 22 -0.42 -5.86 -4.05
CA VAL A 22 -0.45 -4.52 -3.47
C VAL A 22 -1.76 -3.83 -3.85
N PHE A 23 -2.34 -3.13 -2.89
CA PHE A 23 -3.60 -2.42 -3.03
C PHE A 23 -3.50 -1.03 -2.39
N ILE A 24 -4.22 -0.07 -2.97
CA ILE A 24 -4.59 1.17 -2.27
C ILE A 24 -5.97 0.96 -1.65
N PHE A 25 -6.13 1.42 -0.42
CA PHE A 25 -7.43 1.48 0.24
C PHE A 25 -7.65 2.87 0.84
N GLY A 26 -8.70 3.02 1.65
CA GLY A 26 -8.91 4.25 2.43
C GLY A 26 -9.45 5.41 1.59
N SER A 27 -9.14 6.64 2.02
CA SER A 27 -9.83 7.83 1.50
C SER A 27 -9.43 8.21 0.07
N ARG A 28 -8.23 7.83 -0.39
CA ARG A 28 -7.66 8.24 -1.68
C ARG A 28 -8.12 7.43 -2.89
N ILE A 29 -8.94 6.40 -2.68
CA ILE A 29 -9.60 5.67 -3.77
C ILE A 29 -10.72 6.50 -4.42
N ASP A 30 -11.35 7.40 -3.65
CA ASP A 30 -12.48 8.25 -4.08
C ASP A 30 -12.02 9.71 -4.25
N ASP A 31 -12.10 10.20 -5.49
CA ASP A 31 -11.65 11.56 -5.85
C ASP A 31 -12.54 12.65 -5.22
N ASN A 32 -13.74 12.31 -4.73
CA ASN A 32 -14.65 13.25 -4.07
C ASN A 32 -14.33 13.46 -2.58
N LYS A 33 -13.47 12.62 -1.97
CA LYS A 33 -13.08 12.75 -0.55
C LYS A 33 -11.90 13.71 -0.39
N LYS A 34 -11.97 14.59 0.61
CA LYS A 34 -10.93 15.60 0.91
C LYS A 34 -9.92 15.08 1.94
N GLY A 35 -8.63 15.40 1.74
CA GLY A 35 -7.55 15.12 2.70
C GLY A 35 -7.18 13.64 2.83
N GLY A 36 -6.28 13.31 3.76
CA GLY A 36 -5.94 11.94 4.14
C GLY A 36 -4.56 11.45 3.68
N ASP A 37 -3.98 10.58 4.50
CA ASP A 37 -2.76 9.84 4.18
C ASP A 37 -3.05 8.81 3.08
N LEU A 38 -1.99 8.30 2.47
CA LEU A 38 -2.09 7.25 1.46
C LEU A 38 -1.97 5.88 2.13
N ASP A 39 -3.09 5.15 2.15
CA ASP A 39 -3.21 3.84 2.75
C ASP A 39 -2.87 2.72 1.76
N ILE A 40 -1.81 1.95 2.05
CA ILE A 40 -1.32 0.84 1.23
C ILE A 40 -1.47 -0.48 1.98
N LEU A 41 -2.11 -1.45 1.32
CA LEU A 41 -2.24 -2.82 1.80
C LEU A 41 -1.40 -3.75 0.94
N ILE A 42 -0.54 -4.54 1.58
CA ILE A 42 0.30 -5.55 0.94
C ILE A 42 -0.05 -6.93 1.48
N PHE A 43 -0.41 -7.85 0.60
CA PHE A 43 -0.49 -9.27 0.93
C PHE A 43 0.83 -9.94 0.60
N SER A 44 1.60 -10.30 1.64
CA SER A 44 2.91 -10.92 1.50
C SER A 44 3.19 -11.88 2.66
N LYS A 45 4.00 -12.92 2.39
CA LYS A 45 4.51 -13.84 3.41
C LYS A 45 5.76 -13.30 4.12
N GLU A 46 6.30 -12.18 3.66
CA GLU A 46 7.45 -11.53 4.26
C GLU A 46 7.14 -11.00 5.67
N ASN A 47 8.18 -10.62 6.41
CA ASN A 47 8.00 -10.04 7.73
C ASN A 47 7.27 -8.70 7.63
N ALA A 48 6.05 -8.64 8.20
CA ALA A 48 5.17 -7.50 8.07
C ALA A 48 5.79 -6.17 8.52
N PHE A 49 6.49 -6.16 9.66
CA PHE A 49 7.10 -4.95 10.20
C PHE A 49 8.27 -4.46 9.34
N LYS A 50 9.14 -5.38 8.90
CA LYS A 50 10.28 -5.04 8.06
C LYS A 50 9.82 -4.51 6.71
N LEU A 51 8.88 -5.20 6.07
CA LEU A 51 8.38 -4.82 4.75
C LEU A 51 7.63 -3.48 4.80
N SER A 52 6.77 -3.26 5.81
CA SER A 52 6.08 -1.98 5.94
C SER A 52 7.06 -0.82 6.15
N GLN A 53 8.04 -0.99 7.03
CA GLN A 53 9.06 0.03 7.27
C GLN A 53 9.89 0.32 6.01
N GLU A 54 10.29 -0.70 5.28
CA GLU A 54 11.06 -0.56 4.05
C GLU A 54 10.30 0.25 2.99
N VAL A 55 9.04 -0.11 2.74
CA VAL A 55 8.18 0.60 1.77
C VAL A 55 7.96 2.05 2.20
N THR A 56 7.62 2.30 3.48
CA THR A 56 7.44 3.66 3.99
C THR A 56 8.71 4.51 3.84
N VAL A 57 9.89 3.96 4.17
CA VAL A 57 11.17 4.69 4.05
C VAL A 57 11.53 4.97 2.60
N ARG A 58 11.35 4.01 1.69
CA ARG A 58 11.63 4.20 0.25
C ARG A 58 10.70 5.25 -0.35
N PHE A 59 9.42 5.22 -0.01
CA PHE A 59 8.46 6.23 -0.46
C PHE A 59 8.85 7.63 0.02
N PHE A 60 9.14 7.76 1.33
CA PHE A 60 9.49 9.04 1.95
C PHE A 60 10.73 9.68 1.30
N LYS A 61 11.72 8.88 0.90
CA LYS A 61 12.93 9.38 0.21
C LYS A 61 12.65 10.05 -1.15
N VAL A 62 11.50 9.80 -1.76
CA VAL A 62 11.15 10.32 -3.08
C VAL A 62 10.14 11.46 -3.00
N CYS A 63 9.15 11.35 -2.12
CA CYS A 63 8.03 12.29 -2.03
C CYS A 63 8.04 13.18 -0.78
N GLU A 64 8.90 12.90 0.21
CA GLU A 64 8.94 13.57 1.52
C GLU A 64 7.61 13.55 2.30
N GLU A 65 6.68 12.68 1.89
CA GLU A 65 5.39 12.44 2.54
C GLU A 65 5.37 11.05 3.18
N LYS A 66 4.52 10.89 4.20
CA LYS A 66 4.31 9.60 4.87
C LYS A 66 3.14 8.85 4.24
N ILE A 67 3.24 7.53 4.28
CA ILE A 67 2.19 6.60 3.85
C ILE A 67 1.98 5.57 4.95
N ASP A 68 0.74 5.10 5.08
CA ASP A 68 0.39 4.04 6.02
C ASP A 68 0.43 2.70 5.28
N VAL A 69 1.33 1.82 5.71
CA VAL A 69 1.54 0.52 5.07
C VAL A 69 1.13 -0.59 6.02
N ILE A 70 0.09 -1.34 5.63
CA ILE A 70 -0.35 -2.54 6.32
C ILE A 70 0.11 -3.76 5.51
N VAL A 71 0.82 -4.67 6.15
CA VAL A 71 1.21 -5.95 5.55
C VAL A 71 0.45 -7.08 6.24
N MET A 72 -0.21 -7.92 5.45
CA MET A 72 -0.94 -9.08 5.93
C MET A 72 -0.44 -10.35 5.25
N ASN A 73 -0.29 -11.43 6.02
CA ASN A 73 0.00 -12.74 5.44
C ASN A 73 -1.32 -13.37 4.97
N PRO A 74 -1.54 -13.59 3.66
CA PRO A 74 -2.79 -14.13 3.14
C PRO A 74 -3.08 -15.56 3.64
N GLU A 75 -2.07 -16.30 4.11
CA GLU A 75 -2.22 -17.66 4.62
C GLU A 75 -2.45 -17.72 6.14
N ASN A 76 -2.33 -16.60 6.84
CA ASN A 76 -2.46 -16.54 8.29
C ASN A 76 -3.10 -15.23 8.75
N LEU A 77 -4.32 -14.97 8.28
CA LEU A 77 -5.11 -13.80 8.66
C LEU A 77 -5.78 -14.01 10.02
N SER A 78 -5.69 -13.01 10.90
CA SER A 78 -6.48 -12.98 12.13
C SER A 78 -7.96 -12.69 11.84
N LYS A 79 -8.84 -12.95 12.81
CA LYS A 79 -10.27 -12.62 12.68
C LYS A 79 -10.50 -11.12 12.46
N GLU A 80 -9.70 -10.29 13.13
CA GLU A 80 -9.73 -8.84 13.03
C GLU A 80 -9.28 -8.38 11.64
N GLN A 81 -8.24 -9.00 11.08
CA GLN A 81 -7.79 -8.73 9.71
C GLN A 81 -8.84 -9.11 8.69
N VAL A 82 -9.47 -10.29 8.82
CA VAL A 82 -10.56 -10.70 7.94
C VAL A 82 -11.74 -9.72 8.03
N ALA A 83 -12.14 -9.34 9.25
CA ALA A 83 -13.19 -8.36 9.45
C ALA A 83 -12.85 -7.03 8.77
N PHE A 84 -11.65 -6.50 9.00
CA PHE A 84 -11.15 -5.29 8.35
C PHE A 84 -11.21 -5.36 6.82
N LEU A 85 -10.78 -6.47 6.22
CA LEU A 85 -10.79 -6.66 4.78
C LEU A 85 -12.18 -6.68 4.15
N ASN A 86 -13.21 -7.06 4.93
CA ASN A 86 -14.60 -7.10 4.49
C ASN A 86 -15.29 -5.73 4.50
N ILE A 87 -14.77 -4.77 5.27
CA ILE A 87 -15.35 -3.42 5.40
C ILE A 87 -14.67 -2.40 4.50
N ILE A 88 -13.40 -2.62 4.12
CA ILE A 88 -12.67 -1.67 3.28
C ILE A 88 -12.94 -1.89 1.78
N GLU A 89 -13.03 -0.78 1.07
CA GLU A 89 -12.83 -0.76 -0.38
C GLU A 89 -11.34 -0.68 -0.70
N LYS A 90 -10.89 -1.42 -1.71
CA LYS A 90 -9.49 -1.46 -2.13
C LYS A 90 -9.37 -1.63 -3.63
N ILE A 91 -8.40 -0.94 -4.23
CA ILE A 91 -8.07 -1.01 -5.66
C ILE A 91 -6.69 -1.64 -5.80
N LYS A 92 -6.58 -2.67 -6.64
CA LYS A 92 -5.32 -3.34 -6.90
C LYS A 92 -4.37 -2.41 -7.67
N LEU A 93 -3.14 -2.30 -7.20
CA LEU A 93 -2.06 -1.68 -7.97
C LEU A 93 -1.45 -2.70 -8.93
N PHE A 94 -1.29 -2.32 -10.19
CA PHE A 94 -0.61 -3.17 -11.16
C PHE A 94 0.89 -3.16 -10.84
N ASN A 95 1.44 -4.30 -10.42
CA ASN A 95 2.89 -4.49 -10.43
C ASN A 95 3.33 -4.45 -11.89
N ASN A 96 4.00 -3.36 -12.29
CA ASN A 96 4.83 -3.38 -13.49
C ASN A 96 5.94 -4.40 -13.21
N LYS A 97 5.76 -5.62 -13.70
CA LYS A 97 6.91 -6.50 -13.94
C LYS A 97 7.82 -5.72 -14.88
N VAL A 98 9.00 -5.36 -14.39
CA VAL A 98 10.12 -5.03 -15.26
C VAL A 98 10.47 -6.35 -15.94
N GLU A 99 10.09 -6.47 -17.22
CA GLU A 99 10.66 -7.48 -18.13
C GLU A 99 12.14 -7.22 -18.36
#